data_AF-A0A7C2IMT3-F1
#
_entry.id   AF-A0A7C2IMT3-F1
#
_cell.length_a   1.000
_cell.length_b   1.000
_cell.length_c   1.000
_cell.angle_alpha   90.00
_cell.angle_beta   90.00
_cell.angle_gamma   90.00
#
_symmetry.space_group_name_H-M   'P 1'
#
loop_
_entity.id
_entity.type
_entity.pdbx_description
1 polymer ?
#
loop_
_entity_poly.entity_id
_entity_poly.type
_entity_poly.pdbx_seq_one_letter_code
_entity_poly.pdbx_strand_id
1 'polypeptide(L)' 'MSSRPPEPGLCGSCSFARVVKSARGSVFWLCERSRVDPRFARYPRLPVTACPGFHPGDPKAGTPPR' A
#
# COMPACT_ATOMS: atom_id res chain seq x y z
N MET A 1 12.26 1.25 -21.63
CA MET A 1 11.08 0.43 -21.31
C MET A 1 10.66 0.76 -19.88
N SER A 2 9.57 1.53 -19.69
CA SER A 2 9.09 1.88 -18.35
C SER A 2 8.45 0.68 -17.68
N SER A 3 9.20 0.01 -16.81
CA SER A 3 8.64 -0.94 -15.85
C SER A 3 7.85 -0.14 -14.82
N ARG A 4 6.55 0.09 -15.09
CA ARG A 4 5.66 0.75 -14.13
C ARG A 4 5.62 -0.14 -12.88
N PRO A 5 6.02 0.38 -11.69
CA PRO A 5 5.96 -0.43 -10.47
C PRO A 5 4.52 -0.90 -10.26
N PRO A 6 4.31 -2.09 -9.67
CA PRO A 6 2.98 -2.64 -9.43
C PRO A 6 2.12 -1.61 -8.70
N GLU A 7 1.00 -1.24 -9.31
CA GLU A 7 0.15 -0.16 -8.81
C GLU A 7 -0.47 -0.60 -7.48
N PRO A 8 -0.21 0.13 -6.38
CA PRO A 8 -0.76 -0.24 -5.08
C PRO A 8 -2.28 -0.06 -4.99
N GLY A 9 -2.90 0.57 -5.99
CA GLY A 9 -4.33 0.88 -6.02
C GLY A 9 -4.70 1.78 -4.83
N LEU A 10 -5.80 1.45 -4.16
CA LEU A 10 -6.26 2.18 -2.98
C LEU A 10 -5.23 2.17 -1.84
N CYS A 11 -4.40 1.13 -1.70
CA CYS A 11 -3.37 1.12 -0.66
C CYS A 11 -2.32 2.21 -0.84
N GLY A 12 -2.10 2.72 -2.06
CA GLY A 12 -1.12 3.78 -2.33
C GLY A 12 -1.47 5.13 -1.68
N SER A 13 -2.75 5.39 -1.50
CA SER A 13 -3.27 6.65 -0.93
C SER A 13 -3.93 6.43 0.44
N CYS A 14 -3.74 5.27 1.08
CA CYS A 14 -4.39 4.95 2.34
C CYS A 14 -3.53 5.34 3.54
N SER A 15 -4.08 6.05 4.54
CA SER A 15 -3.36 6.41 5.78
C SER A 15 -2.84 5.20 6.57
N PHE A 16 -3.53 4.07 6.48
CA PHE A 16 -3.21 2.85 7.24
C PHE A 16 -2.29 1.89 6.48
N ALA A 17 -1.94 2.22 5.23
CA ALA A 17 -1.09 1.40 4.41
C ALA A 17 0.36 1.84 4.58
N ARG A 18 1.22 0.89 4.92
CA ARG A 18 2.64 1.12 5.21
C ARG A 18 3.49 0.37 4.22
N VAL A 19 4.44 1.06 3.60
CA VAL A 19 5.41 0.43 2.69
C VAL A 19 6.57 -0.13 3.49
N VAL A 20 6.79 -1.44 3.36
CA VAL A 20 7.90 -2.17 3.97
C VAL A 20 8.85 -2.61 2.85
N LYS A 21 10.06 -2.04 2.81
CA LYS A 21 11.10 -2.43 1.86
C LYS A 21 12.02 -3.45 2.53
N SER A 22 12.19 -4.61 1.90
CA SER A 22 13.13 -5.64 2.35
C SER A 22 14.53 -5.36 1.79
N ALA A 23 15.56 -5.81 2.50
CA ALA A 23 16.97 -5.70 2.08
C ALA A 23 17.25 -6.35 0.72
N ARG A 24 16.41 -7.28 0.27
CA ARG A 24 16.50 -7.94 -1.05
C ARG A 24 15.88 -7.12 -2.19
N GLY A 25 15.43 -5.88 -1.93
CA GLY A 25 14.79 -5.01 -2.92
C GLY A 25 13.28 -5.26 -3.11
N SER A 26 12.69 -6.23 -2.42
CA SER A 26 11.25 -6.47 -2.47
C SER A 26 10.49 -5.44 -1.65
N VAL A 27 9.43 -4.88 -2.24
CA VAL A 27 8.54 -3.91 -1.59
C VAL A 27 7.23 -4.60 -1.23
N PHE A 28 6.86 -4.54 0.04
CA PHE A 28 5.62 -5.08 0.57
C PHE A 28 4.75 -3.95 1.11
N TRP A 29 3.45 -4.10 0.98
CA TRP A 29 2.48 -3.21 1.62
C TRP A 29 1.89 -3.92 2.82
N LEU A 30 1.92 -3.24 3.97
CA LEU A 30 1.38 -3.72 5.22
C LEU A 30 0.17 -2.88 5.59
N CYS A 31 -0.97 -3.51 5.85
CA CYS A 31 -2.17 -2.84 6.32
C CYS A 31 -2.18 -2.86 7.85
N GLU A 32 -1.97 -1.69 8.47
CA GLU A 32 -1.99 -1.56 9.94
C GLU A 32 -3.41 -1.76 10.50
N ARG A 33 -4.45 -1.56 9.68
CA ARG A 33 -5.84 -1.82 10.07
C ARG A 33 -6.13 -3.28 10.37
N SER A 34 -5.37 -4.22 9.78
CA SER A 34 -5.47 -5.65 10.11
C SER A 34 -5.22 -5.94 11.60
N ARG A 35 -4.54 -5.02 12.32
CA ARG A 35 -4.28 -5.15 13.76
C ARG A 35 -5.51 -4.90 14.63
N VAL A 36 -6.42 -4.03 14.17
CA VAL A 36 -7.67 -3.70 14.88
C VAL A 36 -8.85 -4.52 14.33
N ASP A 37 -8.87 -4.74 13.02
CA ASP A 37 -9.92 -5.49 12.33
C ASP A 37 -9.32 -6.69 11.59
N PRO A 38 -9.53 -7.94 12.06
CA PRO A 38 -9.02 -9.13 11.40
C PRO A 38 -9.68 -9.40 10.03
N ARG A 39 -10.72 -8.64 9.68
CA ARG A 39 -11.34 -8.64 8.34
C ARG A 39 -10.39 -8.13 7.25
N PHE A 40 -9.37 -7.34 7.61
CA PHE A 40 -8.38 -6.85 6.66
C PHE A 40 -7.15 -7.77 6.63
N ALA A 41 -6.67 -8.10 5.44
CA ALA A 41 -5.43 -8.84 5.27
C ALA A 41 -4.22 -7.97 5.67
N ARG A 42 -3.35 -8.48 6.55
CA ARG A 42 -2.12 -7.79 6.97
C ARG A 42 -1.21 -7.45 5.79
N TYR A 43 -1.19 -8.33 4.79
CA TYR A 43 -0.48 -8.15 3.52
C TYR A 43 -1.49 -8.24 2.37
N PRO A 44 -2.10 -7.12 1.95
CA PRO A 44 -3.05 -7.13 0.85
C PRO A 44 -2.35 -7.53 -0.46
N ARG A 45 -3.07 -8.29 -1.29
CA ARG A 45 -2.64 -8.61 -2.65
C ARG A 45 -2.89 -7.39 -3.52
N LEU A 46 -1.86 -6.89 -4.19
CA LEU A 46 -1.96 -5.76 -5.11
C LEU A 46 -2.36 -6.23 -6.53
N PRO A 47 -3.05 -5.39 -7.32
CA PRO A 47 -3.58 -4.06 -6.96
C PRO A 47 -4.86 -4.14 -6.11
N VAL A 48 -4.95 -3.33 -5.05
CA VAL A 48 -6.17 -3.28 -4.23
C VAL A 48 -7.17 -2.33 -4.89
N THR A 49 -8.23 -2.90 -5.46
CA THR A 49 -9.30 -2.16 -6.15
C THR A 49 -10.48 -1.84 -5.25
N ALA A 50 -10.72 -2.67 -4.22
CA ALA A 50 -11.81 -2.48 -3.26
C ALA A 50 -11.30 -2.71 -1.84
N CYS A 51 -11.35 -1.68 -1.00
CA CYS A 51 -11.03 -1.79 0.43
C CYS A 51 -12.15 -1.11 1.22
N PRO A 52 -12.97 -1.87 1.96
CA PRO A 52 -14.14 -1.32 2.68
C PRO A 52 -13.75 -0.36 3.81
N GLY A 53 -12.51 -0.48 4.30
CA GLY A 53 -11.96 0.45 5.27
C GLY A 53 -11.14 1.57 4.64
N PHE A 54 -10.97 1.68 3.32
CA PHE A 54 -10.04 2.65 2.73
C PHE A 54 -10.20 4.04 3.36
N HIS A 55 -9.10 4.56 3.89
CA HIS A 55 -9.08 5.91 4.46
C HIS A 55 -8.02 6.70 3.71
N PRO A 56 -8.40 7.68 2.89
CA PRO A 56 -7.43 8.49 2.17
C PRO A 56 -6.53 9.22 3.18
N GLY A 57 -5.23 8.99 3.06
CA GLY A 57 -4.21 9.75 3.75
C GLY A 57 -3.66 10.83 2.84
N ASP A 58 -3.09 11.88 3.42
CA ASP A 58 -2.50 12.95 2.64
C ASP A 58 -1.44 12.37 1.68
N PRO A 59 -1.59 12.52 0.36
CA PRO A 59 -0.88 11.72 -0.65
C PRO A 59 0.61 12.09 -0.84
N LYS A 60 1.32 12.54 0.20
CA LYS A 60 2.68 13.10 0.07
C LYS A 60 3.78 12.10 -0.25
N ALA A 61 3.55 10.79 -0.18
CA ALA A 61 4.61 9.79 -0.34
C ALA A 61 4.48 9.00 -1.66
N GLY A 62 4.54 9.71 -2.79
CA GLY A 62 4.50 9.07 -4.11
C GLY A 62 5.24 9.77 -5.24
N THR A 63 5.81 10.96 -5.01
CA THR A 63 6.59 11.64 -6.06
C THR A 63 8.06 11.22 -5.95
N PRO A 64 8.60 10.40 -6.87
CA PRO A 64 10.04 10.37 -7.07
C PRO A 64 10.44 11.74 -7.66
N PRO A 65 11.30 12.55 -7.00
CA PRO A 65 11.94 13.66 -7.70
C PRO A 65 12.84 13.10 -8.82
N ARG A 66 12.84 13.80 -9.96
CA ARG A 66 13.41 13.48 -11.28
C ARG A 66 14.93 13.31 -11.28
#